data_AF-A0A258SMJ6-F1
#
_entry.id   AF-A0A258SMJ6-F1
#
_cell.length_a   1.000
_cell.length_b   1.000
_cell.length_c   1.000
_cell.angle_alpha   90.00
_cell.angle_beta   90.00
_cell.angle_gamma   90.00
#
_symmetry.space_group_name_H-M   'P 1'
#
loop_
_entity.id
_entity.type
_entity.pdbx_description
1 polymer ?
#
loop_
_entity_poly.entity_id
_entity_poly.type
_entity_poly.pdbx_seq_one_letter_code
_entity_poly.pdbx_strand_id
1 'polypeptide(L)'
;DAVINPTWVSQSTTNATFLDSTGRNSYFNTFSPTASVTMASAKGDVALGLQSAVLTSTTGLDNSISNSILYAPGNITIAAYDGDANVGDITLMPARTGNLNVFAANDVGLGNVAMSDADPLLLPNVNAPVSRFGGFTNVVFNQLLTHSQDLLHGKLHGNDMQPALIVAKDGDVFANSTNAIVSIPKATKFVAGRDITGLNIALQNNRATDISLIKAGRDVNTQNITVAGPGELLVQAGRNLDLIYPNVTTITTTGNSGSTNPIFGNTFASRANTALTSEGASITLQAGLGQGAAVQAFINQYVLPSGSEEEALTLFTALDLEAKTVFANRHLTAELIGSAQDFAEAKNHARGENAIASLFPTLNNGDILLFNSKVSTNSGGSIDMIAPGGLINVGVPGRGGDIGIITEKGGAIRAVADRDFQVNQSKVITQFGSDIAIWSTTGTIDAGRGSKTATSVPERIVQTDAFGNTIIEVRGVAAGSGIRAQSYDPDGPSGPLEAPLKGNVFLTAPIVDAGEAGIEAGSLLLVADFVLNATNIQVQGASSGVPVAATGGIAGVGAGLSPDAVNSATQSVANSVAQSANNSFVKPVLPSIISVDVISIGN
;
A
#
# COMPACT_ATOMS: atom_id res chain seq x y z
N ASP A 1 2.77 20.48 27.44
CA ASP A 1 2.10 21.75 27.09
C ASP A 1 0.72 21.54 26.52
N ALA A 2 -0.13 22.56 26.66
CA ALA A 2 -1.48 22.60 26.11
C ALA A 2 -1.68 23.94 25.39
N VAL A 3 -2.38 23.89 24.26
CA VAL A 3 -2.80 25.08 23.51
C VAL A 3 -4.29 25.21 23.72
N ILE A 4 -4.74 26.39 24.16
CA ILE A 4 -6.14 26.63 24.49
C ILE A 4 -6.62 27.82 23.65
N ASN A 5 -7.74 27.62 22.94
CA ASN A 5 -8.52 28.73 22.42
C ASN A 5 -9.51 29.20 23.51
N PRO A 6 -9.31 30.37 24.14
CA PRO A 6 -10.18 30.80 25.24
C PRO A 6 -11.64 31.00 24.80
N THR A 7 -11.90 31.27 23.52
CA THR A 7 -13.27 31.43 23.01
C THR A 7 -13.96 30.10 22.72
N TRP A 8 -13.28 28.97 22.95
CA TRP A 8 -13.83 27.60 22.89
C TRP A 8 -14.08 27.00 24.28
N VAL A 9 -13.73 27.73 25.34
CA VAL A 9 -13.89 27.30 26.72
C VAL A 9 -15.17 27.90 27.30
N SER A 10 -15.93 27.11 28.07
CA SER A 10 -17.06 27.61 28.85
C SER A 10 -16.59 28.64 29.88
N GLN A 11 -17.37 29.70 30.10
CA GLN A 11 -17.05 30.70 31.11
C GLN A 11 -17.15 30.09 32.52
N SER A 12 -16.41 30.67 33.48
CA SER A 12 -16.25 30.13 34.84
C SER A 12 -17.56 29.68 35.51
N THR A 13 -17.49 28.54 36.19
CA THR A 13 -18.61 27.94 36.95
C THR A 13 -19.05 28.79 38.15
N THR A 14 -18.26 29.80 38.53
CA THR A 14 -18.62 30.77 39.58
C THR A 14 -19.76 31.71 39.14
N ASN A 15 -19.95 31.89 37.83
CA ASN A 15 -20.98 32.77 37.26
C ASN A 15 -22.12 32.02 36.54
N ALA A 16 -21.99 30.72 36.32
CA ALA A 16 -23.00 29.87 35.69
C ALA A 16 -22.89 28.42 36.19
N THR A 17 -24.00 27.79 36.56
CA THR A 17 -24.00 26.37 36.95
C THR A 17 -23.59 25.50 35.76
N PHE A 18 -22.97 24.34 36.04
CA PHE A 18 -22.36 23.35 35.12
C PHE A 18 -23.17 22.94 33.87
N LEU A 19 -24.41 23.41 33.74
CA LEU A 19 -25.33 23.16 32.65
C LEU A 19 -26.13 24.44 32.38
N ASP A 20 -25.46 25.54 32.00
CA ASP A 20 -26.19 26.71 31.54
C ASP A 20 -26.88 26.42 30.19
N SER A 21 -28.05 25.80 30.30
CA SER A 21 -29.00 25.54 29.23
C SER A 21 -29.70 26.81 28.74
N THR A 22 -29.41 27.98 29.34
CA THR A 22 -30.07 29.25 28.99
C THR A 22 -29.50 29.91 27.73
N GLY A 23 -28.42 29.37 27.13
CA GLY A 23 -27.87 29.84 25.85
C GLY A 23 -27.13 31.18 25.93
N ARG A 24 -26.61 31.53 27.11
CA ARG A 24 -25.93 32.82 27.36
C ARG A 24 -24.43 32.82 27.04
N ASN A 25 -23.84 31.65 26.78
CA ASN A 25 -22.45 31.53 26.35
C ASN A 25 -22.33 31.73 24.83
N SER A 26 -21.17 32.24 24.38
CA SER A 26 -20.85 32.40 22.95
C SER A 26 -19.53 31.73 22.66
N TYR A 27 -19.54 30.74 21.76
CA TYR A 27 -18.39 29.96 21.33
C TYR A 27 -18.10 30.24 19.86
N PHE A 28 -16.84 30.52 19.55
CA PHE A 28 -16.39 30.79 18.18
C PHE A 28 -14.88 30.66 18.04
N ASN A 29 -14.40 30.34 16.85
CA ASN A 29 -12.97 30.28 16.52
C ASN A 29 -12.35 31.67 16.44
N THR A 30 -11.22 31.82 17.13
CA THR A 30 -10.34 33.00 17.06
C THR A 30 -8.97 32.69 16.48
N PHE A 31 -8.67 31.43 16.17
CA PHE A 31 -7.46 31.11 15.41
C PHE A 31 -7.62 31.67 14.00
N SER A 32 -6.69 32.54 13.60
CA SER A 32 -6.58 32.95 12.20
C SER A 32 -6.09 31.76 11.36
N PRO A 33 -6.26 31.79 10.03
CA PRO A 33 -5.65 30.80 9.13
C PRO A 33 -4.11 30.74 9.20
N THR A 34 -3.46 31.75 9.80
CA THR A 34 -2.01 31.84 10.00
C THR A 34 -1.57 31.53 11.43
N ALA A 35 -2.52 31.23 12.33
CA ALA A 35 -2.20 30.91 13.72
C ALA A 35 -1.27 29.70 13.77
N SER A 36 -0.25 29.79 14.62
CA SER A 36 0.80 28.77 14.71
C SER A 36 1.30 28.59 16.14
N VAL A 37 1.81 27.39 16.42
CA VAL A 37 2.50 27.05 17.66
C VAL A 37 3.85 26.42 17.31
N THR A 38 4.92 26.91 17.93
CA THR A 38 6.25 26.32 17.83
C THR A 38 6.76 25.99 19.22
N MET A 39 7.17 24.75 19.43
CA MET A 39 7.78 24.27 20.68
C MET A 39 9.11 23.62 20.34
N ALA A 40 10.14 23.95 21.11
CA ALA A 40 11.46 23.38 20.92
C ALA A 40 12.13 23.10 22.25
N SER A 41 12.81 21.96 22.35
CA SER A 41 13.67 21.59 23.48
C SER A 41 15.05 21.22 22.97
N ALA A 42 16.08 21.86 23.54
CA ALA A 42 17.48 21.56 23.21
C ALA A 42 17.98 20.29 23.90
N LYS A 43 17.52 20.01 25.12
CA LYS A 43 17.94 18.90 25.99
C LYS A 43 16.74 18.42 26.80
N GLY A 44 15.98 17.48 26.23
CA GLY A 44 14.78 16.90 26.83
C GLY A 44 13.62 16.84 25.86
N ASP A 45 12.49 16.37 26.36
CA ASP A 45 11.33 16.01 25.53
C ASP A 45 10.42 17.22 25.28
N VAL A 46 9.63 17.13 24.22
CA VAL A 46 8.50 18.04 23.98
C VAL A 46 7.21 17.24 24.00
N ALA A 47 6.26 17.66 24.82
CA ALA A 47 4.95 17.03 24.93
C ALA A 47 3.83 18.03 24.64
N LEU A 48 2.93 17.72 23.70
CA LEU A 48 1.77 18.54 23.35
C LEU A 48 0.49 17.70 23.42
N GLY A 49 -0.58 18.25 23.98
CA GLY A 49 -1.91 17.63 23.88
C GLY A 49 -2.07 16.37 24.74
N LEU A 50 -1.14 16.11 25.67
CA LEU A 50 -1.28 15.07 26.67
C LEU A 50 -2.26 15.56 27.75
N GLN A 51 -3.35 14.83 27.97
CA GLN A 51 -4.30 15.17 29.04
C GLN A 51 -3.64 15.01 30.41
N SER A 52 -3.67 16.06 31.23
CA SER A 52 -3.25 16.02 32.62
C SER A 52 -4.45 16.24 33.55
N ALA A 53 -4.61 15.35 34.53
CA ALA A 53 -5.64 15.46 35.57
C ALA A 53 -5.54 16.74 36.41
N VAL A 54 -4.42 17.47 36.32
CA VAL A 54 -4.24 18.77 36.99
C VAL A 54 -5.10 19.86 36.34
N LEU A 55 -5.30 19.82 35.01
CA LEU A 55 -6.10 20.83 34.29
C LEU A 55 -7.59 20.80 34.68
N THR A 56 -8.11 19.62 35.03
CA THR A 56 -9.52 19.41 35.40
C THR A 56 -9.80 19.60 36.90
N SER A 57 -8.77 19.56 37.75
CA SER A 57 -8.95 19.57 39.21
C SER A 57 -8.69 20.91 39.90
N THR A 58 -7.92 21.83 39.30
CA THR A 58 -7.45 23.05 40.00
C THR A 58 -7.87 24.38 39.40
N THR A 59 -8.56 24.41 38.26
CA THR A 59 -8.74 25.65 37.48
C THR A 59 -10.04 26.41 37.75
N GLY A 60 -11.04 25.81 38.43
CA GLY A 60 -12.39 26.38 38.56
C GLY A 60 -13.16 26.48 37.23
N LEU A 61 -12.55 25.97 36.15
CA LEU A 61 -13.11 25.90 34.81
C LEU A 61 -14.00 24.66 34.69
N ASP A 62 -14.98 24.73 33.81
CA ASP A 62 -15.86 23.61 33.52
C ASP A 62 -15.05 22.43 32.93
N ASN A 63 -15.44 21.19 33.25
CA ASN A 63 -14.86 19.95 32.71
C ASN A 63 -14.92 19.89 31.18
N SER A 64 -15.76 20.71 30.54
CA SER A 64 -15.80 20.92 29.10
C SER A 64 -14.48 21.48 28.51
N ILE A 65 -13.59 22.04 29.33
CA ILE A 65 -12.26 22.52 28.89
C ILE A 65 -11.41 21.40 28.26
N SER A 66 -11.57 20.16 28.71
CA SER A 66 -10.85 19.01 28.14
C SER A 66 -11.13 18.83 26.65
N ASN A 67 -12.33 19.17 26.19
CA ASN A 67 -12.69 19.11 24.77
C ASN A 67 -12.12 20.29 23.97
N SER A 68 -11.88 21.44 24.60
CA SER A 68 -11.29 22.62 23.93
C SER A 68 -9.78 22.47 23.69
N ILE A 69 -9.09 21.70 24.55
CA ILE A 69 -7.65 21.42 24.46
C ILE A 69 -7.33 20.51 23.27
N LEU A 70 -8.33 19.76 22.78
CA LEU A 70 -8.20 18.94 21.57
C LEU A 70 -7.97 19.78 20.32
N TYR A 71 -8.20 21.08 20.34
CA TYR A 71 -8.22 21.88 19.12
C TYR A 71 -7.09 22.88 19.07
N ALA A 72 -6.25 22.73 18.06
CA ALA A 72 -5.01 23.48 17.92
C ALA A 72 -5.05 24.38 16.67
N PRO A 73 -4.19 25.41 16.61
CA PRO A 73 -3.98 26.19 15.40
C PRO A 73 -3.63 25.32 14.20
N GLY A 74 -3.90 25.82 12.99
CA GLY A 74 -3.65 25.07 11.76
C GLY A 74 -2.18 24.79 11.45
N ASN A 75 -1.24 25.39 12.19
CA ASN A 75 0.20 25.20 12.01
C ASN A 75 0.88 24.84 13.33
N ILE A 76 1.54 23.69 13.39
CA ILE A 76 2.29 23.24 14.57
C ILE A 76 3.69 22.80 14.15
N THR A 77 4.69 23.24 14.90
CA THR A 77 6.06 22.73 14.80
C THR A 77 6.57 22.33 16.18
N ILE A 78 7.03 21.09 16.30
CA ILE A 78 7.63 20.50 17.50
C ILE A 78 9.04 20.05 17.15
N ALA A 79 10.04 20.43 17.95
CA ALA A 79 11.41 20.01 17.78
C ALA A 79 12.06 19.62 19.13
N ALA A 80 12.26 18.32 19.35
CA ALA A 80 13.08 17.79 20.44
C ALA A 80 14.46 17.40 19.89
N TYR A 81 15.45 18.29 20.06
CA TYR A 81 16.77 18.11 19.42
C TYR A 81 17.64 16.99 20.01
N ASP A 82 17.31 16.51 21.21
CA ASP A 82 18.04 15.46 21.95
C ASP A 82 17.12 14.46 22.65
N GLY A 83 15.81 14.70 22.64
CA GLY A 83 14.80 13.93 23.36
C GLY A 83 13.67 13.46 22.46
N ASP A 84 12.57 13.10 23.09
CA ASP A 84 11.36 12.57 22.46
C ASP A 84 10.36 13.68 22.12
N ALA A 85 9.53 13.44 21.12
CA ALA A 85 8.35 14.25 20.86
C ALA A 85 7.08 13.43 21.09
N ASN A 86 6.24 13.86 22.03
CA ASN A 86 4.99 13.19 22.37
C ASN A 86 3.80 14.09 22.04
N VAL A 87 3.02 13.70 21.04
CA VAL A 87 1.78 14.39 20.66
C VAL A 87 0.61 13.52 21.10
N GLY A 88 -0.25 14.06 21.95
CA GLY A 88 -1.50 13.42 22.37
C GLY A 88 -2.62 13.66 21.37
N ASP A 89 -3.85 13.71 21.88
CA ASP A 89 -5.03 13.90 21.05
C ASP A 89 -5.19 15.38 20.66
N ILE A 90 -5.06 15.69 19.38
CA ILE A 90 -5.21 17.05 18.84
C ILE A 90 -5.88 17.05 17.45
N THR A 91 -6.55 18.14 17.12
CA THR A 91 -7.16 18.43 15.82
C THR A 91 -6.76 19.85 15.41
N LEU A 92 -5.95 19.95 14.36
CA LEU A 92 -5.51 21.22 13.79
C LEU A 92 -6.65 21.85 12.99
N MET A 93 -6.89 23.13 13.25
CA MET A 93 -7.91 23.90 12.54
C MET A 93 -7.57 24.08 11.06
N PRO A 94 -8.60 24.17 10.19
CA PRO A 94 -8.38 24.39 8.77
C PRO A 94 -7.58 25.67 8.49
N ALA A 95 -6.51 25.51 7.72
CA ALA A 95 -5.66 26.58 7.25
C ALA A 95 -5.18 26.27 5.83
N ARG A 96 -5.14 27.27 4.94
CA ARG A 96 -4.73 27.08 3.53
C ARG A 96 -3.33 26.47 3.38
N THR A 97 -2.44 26.83 4.30
CA THR A 97 -1.05 26.34 4.38
C THR A 97 -0.82 25.57 5.68
N GLY A 98 -1.89 24.98 6.24
CA GLY A 98 -1.80 24.26 7.51
C GLY A 98 -0.73 23.17 7.45
N ASN A 99 0.03 23.04 8.53
CA ASN A 99 1.16 22.13 8.57
C ASN A 99 1.39 21.53 9.96
N LEU A 100 1.82 20.28 9.97
CA LEU A 100 2.24 19.57 11.17
C LEU A 100 3.67 19.09 10.96
N ASN A 101 4.58 19.64 11.75
CA ASN A 101 5.98 19.24 11.78
C ASN A 101 6.34 18.74 13.18
N VAL A 102 6.77 17.49 13.30
CA VAL A 102 7.19 16.87 14.55
C VAL A 102 8.56 16.24 14.33
N PHE A 103 9.56 16.78 15.02
CA PHE A 103 10.94 16.30 14.95
C PHE A 103 11.41 15.86 16.33
N ALA A 104 11.96 14.66 16.42
CA ALA A 104 12.63 14.15 17.61
C ALA A 104 13.98 13.53 17.23
N ALA A 105 14.96 13.65 18.12
CA ALA A 105 16.22 12.92 17.99
C ALA A 105 16.00 11.42 18.22
N ASN A 106 15.25 11.10 19.27
CA ASN A 106 14.95 9.74 19.68
C ASN A 106 13.58 9.37 19.09
N ASP A 107 12.53 9.30 19.91
CA ASP A 107 11.24 8.74 19.49
C ASP A 107 10.15 9.81 19.26
N VAL A 108 9.20 9.50 18.38
CA VAL A 108 7.97 10.26 18.20
C VAL A 108 6.76 9.39 18.56
N GLY A 109 6.09 9.74 19.67
CA GLY A 109 4.83 9.13 20.08
C GLY A 109 3.64 9.95 19.61
N LEU A 110 2.66 9.33 18.94
CA LEU A 110 1.46 10.00 18.42
C LEU A 110 0.17 9.37 18.97
N GLY A 111 -0.73 10.23 19.44
CA GLY A 111 -2.11 9.90 19.79
C GLY A 111 -3.04 10.11 18.59
N ASN A 112 -4.27 10.55 18.85
CA ASN A 112 -5.19 10.93 17.77
C ASN A 112 -4.86 12.32 17.25
N VAL A 113 -4.11 12.38 16.16
CA VAL A 113 -3.67 13.64 15.54
C VAL A 113 -4.42 13.85 14.24
N ALA A 114 -5.31 14.83 14.20
CA ALA A 114 -6.08 15.17 13.01
C ALA A 114 -5.73 16.58 12.51
N MET A 115 -5.85 16.79 11.20
CA MET A 115 -5.88 18.11 10.57
C MET A 115 -7.13 18.18 9.71
N SER A 116 -7.86 19.27 9.82
CA SER A 116 -9.10 19.46 9.06
C SER A 116 -8.84 20.26 7.79
N ASP A 117 -9.44 19.83 6.67
CA ASP A 117 -9.50 20.58 5.42
C ASP A 117 -10.91 21.14 5.13
N ALA A 118 -11.74 21.26 6.16
CA ALA A 118 -13.05 21.88 6.08
C ALA A 118 -12.94 23.36 5.67
N ASP A 119 -14.00 23.89 5.05
CA ASP A 119 -14.07 25.33 4.78
C ASP A 119 -14.10 26.10 6.11
N PRO A 120 -13.09 26.96 6.40
CA PRO A 120 -13.04 27.75 7.63
C PRO A 120 -14.28 28.63 7.84
N LEU A 121 -15.00 29.02 6.78
CA LEU A 121 -16.21 29.85 6.87
C LEU A 121 -17.41 29.08 7.44
N LEU A 122 -17.40 27.75 7.34
CA LEU A 122 -18.45 26.90 7.92
C LEU A 122 -18.27 26.73 9.43
N LEU A 123 -17.08 27.02 9.96
CA LEU A 123 -16.81 26.96 11.39
C LEU A 123 -17.39 28.18 12.12
N PRO A 124 -17.88 28.01 13.36
CA PRO A 124 -18.29 29.13 14.20
C PRO A 124 -17.19 30.18 14.29
N ASN A 125 -17.52 31.42 13.97
CA ASN A 125 -16.59 32.54 13.92
C ASN A 125 -17.20 33.75 14.64
N VAL A 126 -16.43 34.83 14.78
CA VAL A 126 -16.87 36.03 15.51
C VAL A 126 -18.18 36.63 15.00
N ASN A 127 -18.50 36.44 13.70
CA ASN A 127 -19.72 36.94 13.08
C ASN A 127 -20.88 35.93 13.14
N ALA A 128 -20.59 34.66 13.43
CA ALA A 128 -21.57 33.58 13.57
C ALA A 128 -21.22 32.67 14.77
N PRO A 129 -21.29 33.18 16.01
CA PRO A 129 -21.03 32.38 17.20
C PRO A 129 -22.18 31.42 17.49
N VAL A 130 -21.90 30.38 18.28
CA VAL A 130 -22.89 29.39 18.72
C VAL A 130 -22.96 29.32 20.24
N SER A 131 -24.11 28.90 20.79
CA SER A 131 -24.43 29.13 22.21
C SER A 131 -24.49 27.88 23.11
N ARG A 132 -24.24 26.66 22.60
CA ARG A 132 -24.44 25.41 23.36
C ARG A 132 -23.31 24.39 23.19
N PHE A 133 -22.76 23.86 24.29
CA PHE A 133 -21.60 22.95 24.27
C PHE A 133 -21.91 21.50 23.85
N GLY A 134 -23.10 20.98 24.18
CA GLY A 134 -23.55 19.65 23.71
C GLY A 134 -23.85 19.59 22.22
N GLY A 135 -24.04 20.76 21.59
CA GLY A 135 -24.15 20.92 20.14
C GLY A 135 -22.84 21.38 19.50
N PHE A 136 -22.08 22.27 20.15
CA PHE A 136 -20.84 22.84 19.60
C PHE A 136 -19.81 21.78 19.26
N THR A 137 -19.50 20.88 20.19
CA THR A 137 -18.50 19.83 19.96
C THR A 137 -18.92 18.90 18.84
N ASN A 138 -20.17 18.42 18.82
CA ASN A 138 -20.67 17.56 17.75
C ASN A 138 -20.82 18.29 16.40
N VAL A 139 -21.26 19.55 16.39
CA VAL A 139 -21.43 20.36 15.16
C VAL A 139 -20.06 20.71 14.58
N VAL A 140 -19.16 21.27 15.39
CA VAL A 140 -17.78 21.61 14.98
C VAL A 140 -17.05 20.35 14.57
N PHE A 141 -17.12 19.27 15.35
CA PHE A 141 -16.52 18.00 14.96
C PHE A 141 -17.03 17.52 13.61
N ASN A 142 -18.35 17.43 13.41
CA ASN A 142 -18.92 17.00 12.14
C ASN A 142 -18.59 17.91 10.95
N GLN A 143 -18.42 19.22 11.20
CA GLN A 143 -17.96 20.20 10.21
C GLN A 143 -16.47 20.00 9.90
N LEU A 144 -15.62 19.72 10.89
CA LEU A 144 -14.20 19.50 10.69
C LEU A 144 -13.89 18.21 9.91
N LEU A 145 -14.85 17.28 9.83
CA LEU A 145 -14.76 16.10 8.97
C LEU A 145 -15.12 16.38 7.50
N THR A 146 -15.67 17.55 7.16
CA THR A 146 -16.00 17.86 5.76
C THR A 146 -14.78 18.34 5.00
N HIS A 147 -14.86 18.27 3.67
CA HIS A 147 -13.88 18.85 2.77
C HIS A 147 -14.35 20.22 2.26
N SER A 148 -13.43 21.18 2.17
CA SER A 148 -13.66 22.41 1.42
C SER A 148 -13.87 22.09 -0.08
N GLN A 149 -15.08 22.31 -0.58
CA GLN A 149 -15.45 22.09 -1.99
C GLN A 149 -15.18 23.31 -2.90
N ASP A 150 -14.61 24.38 -2.35
CA ASP A 150 -14.69 25.68 -3.01
C ASP A 150 -13.74 25.84 -4.22
N LEU A 151 -14.35 25.95 -5.40
CA LEU A 151 -13.71 26.29 -6.67
C LEU A 151 -13.24 27.76 -6.74
N LEU A 152 -13.82 28.67 -5.94
CA LEU A 152 -13.53 30.12 -5.93
C LEU A 152 -12.35 30.49 -5.01
N HIS A 153 -12.19 29.76 -3.90
CA HIS A 153 -11.14 30.02 -2.90
C HIS A 153 -9.93 29.08 -3.01
N GLY A 154 -10.00 28.11 -3.92
CA GLY A 154 -9.00 27.07 -4.11
C GLY A 154 -9.12 25.97 -3.06
N LYS A 155 -8.92 24.71 -3.48
CA LYS A 155 -8.81 23.55 -2.59
C LYS A 155 -7.82 23.85 -1.45
N LEU A 156 -8.22 23.61 -0.20
CA LEU A 156 -7.31 23.77 0.95
C LEU A 156 -6.10 22.84 0.75
N HIS A 157 -4.89 23.35 0.99
CA HIS A 157 -3.62 22.69 0.61
C HIS A 157 -3.40 22.40 -0.88
N GLY A 158 -4.30 22.81 -1.78
CA GLY A 158 -4.18 22.53 -3.22
C GLY A 158 -2.94 23.16 -3.88
N ASN A 159 -2.51 24.32 -3.37
CA ASN A 159 -1.28 25.01 -3.79
C ASN A 159 -0.13 24.86 -2.77
N ASP A 160 -0.36 24.09 -1.70
CA ASP A 160 0.64 23.88 -0.67
C ASP A 160 1.56 22.73 -1.10
N MET A 161 2.79 23.09 -1.44
CA MET A 161 3.76 22.14 -1.95
C MET A 161 4.57 21.44 -0.85
N GLN A 162 4.44 21.89 0.40
CA GLN A 162 5.23 21.38 1.50
C GLN A 162 4.50 20.21 2.17
N PRO A 163 5.09 19.01 2.23
CA PRO A 163 4.48 17.92 2.98
C PRO A 163 4.53 18.18 4.49
N ALA A 164 3.61 17.57 5.23
CA ALA A 164 3.75 17.46 6.69
C ALA A 164 4.88 16.47 7.04
N LEU A 165 5.62 16.74 8.12
CA LEU A 165 6.81 15.97 8.48
C LEU A 165 6.70 15.41 9.90
N ILE A 166 6.86 14.09 10.03
CA ILE A 166 6.90 13.39 11.30
C ILE A 166 8.17 12.55 11.30
N VAL A 167 9.18 12.98 12.07
CA VAL A 167 10.54 12.44 11.97
C VAL A 167 11.11 12.11 13.34
N ALA A 168 11.41 10.83 13.55
CA ALA A 168 12.28 10.32 14.59
C ALA A 168 13.64 10.02 13.94
N LYS A 169 14.69 10.78 14.30
CA LYS A 169 15.98 10.67 13.62
C LYS A 169 16.65 9.31 13.87
N ASP A 170 16.80 8.95 15.14
CA ASP A 170 17.54 7.77 15.58
C ASP A 170 16.60 6.71 16.21
N GLY A 171 15.36 7.09 16.55
CA GLY A 171 14.36 6.24 17.20
C GLY A 171 13.17 5.83 16.33
N ASP A 172 12.06 5.55 17.00
CA ASP A 172 10.83 4.98 16.47
C ASP A 172 9.73 6.05 16.30
N VAL A 173 8.80 5.83 15.36
CA VAL A 173 7.52 6.56 15.31
C VAL A 173 6.41 5.59 15.65
N PHE A 174 5.64 5.85 16.71
CA PHE A 174 4.71 4.86 17.23
C PHE A 174 3.40 5.47 17.76
N ALA A 175 2.36 4.62 17.83
CA ALA A 175 1.11 4.94 18.50
C ALA A 175 1.30 4.98 20.03
N ASN A 176 1.19 6.16 20.65
CA ASN A 176 1.27 6.30 22.10
C ASN A 176 -0.09 6.09 22.81
N SER A 177 -1.16 5.88 22.04
CA SER A 177 -2.48 5.50 22.53
C SER A 177 -3.06 4.36 21.68
N THR A 178 -3.96 3.58 22.27
CA THR A 178 -4.60 2.45 21.58
C THR A 178 -5.36 2.94 20.36
N ASN A 179 -5.09 2.33 19.21
CA ASN A 179 -5.71 2.68 17.92
C ASN A 179 -5.48 4.14 17.48
N ALA A 180 -4.42 4.80 17.94
CA ALA A 180 -4.07 6.16 17.55
C ALA A 180 -4.21 6.38 16.03
N ILE A 181 -4.96 7.41 15.66
CA ILE A 181 -5.20 7.77 14.27
C ILE A 181 -4.46 9.07 13.94
N VAL A 182 -3.62 9.03 12.91
CA VAL A 182 -2.99 10.22 12.33
C VAL A 182 -3.68 10.52 11.00
N SER A 183 -4.46 11.61 10.96
CA SER A 183 -5.29 11.99 9.83
C SER A 183 -4.88 13.38 9.30
N ILE A 184 -4.21 13.42 8.15
CA ILE A 184 -3.67 14.66 7.57
C ILE A 184 -4.10 14.79 6.09
N PRO A 185 -4.87 15.84 5.70
CA PRO A 185 -5.46 15.98 4.37
C PRO A 185 -4.49 16.58 3.34
N LYS A 186 -3.22 16.18 3.43
CA LYS A 186 -2.13 16.55 2.51
C LYS A 186 -1.02 15.50 2.55
N ALA A 187 -0.13 15.54 1.56
CA ALA A 187 1.04 14.66 1.50
C ALA A 187 1.84 14.76 2.81
N THR A 188 2.21 13.60 3.37
CA THR A 188 2.88 13.51 4.67
C THR A 188 4.05 12.54 4.59
N LYS A 189 5.17 12.88 5.24
CA LYS A 189 6.34 12.00 5.37
C LYS A 189 6.52 11.58 6.83
N PHE A 190 6.38 10.27 7.09
CA PHE A 190 6.77 9.61 8.32
C PHE A 190 8.15 9.00 8.11
N VAL A 191 9.12 9.39 8.95
CA VAL A 191 10.50 8.88 8.87
C VAL A 191 10.97 8.48 10.26
N ALA A 192 11.34 7.21 10.42
CA ALA A 192 11.94 6.68 11.65
C ALA A 192 13.35 6.17 11.37
N GLY A 193 14.28 6.47 12.27
CA GLY A 193 15.62 5.87 12.27
C GLY A 193 15.59 4.36 12.47
N ARG A 194 14.55 3.85 13.12
CA ARG A 194 14.36 2.43 13.45
C ARG A 194 13.03 1.92 12.93
N ASP A 195 11.94 2.00 13.70
CA ASP A 195 10.67 1.36 13.34
C ASP A 195 9.50 2.36 13.28
N ILE A 196 8.49 2.03 12.46
CA ILE A 196 7.18 2.69 12.49
C ILE A 196 6.14 1.67 12.93
N THR A 197 5.47 1.89 14.07
CA THR A 197 4.61 0.86 14.67
C THR A 197 3.23 1.34 15.15
N GLY A 198 2.21 0.53 14.90
CA GLY A 198 0.91 0.58 15.57
C GLY A 198 -0.02 1.74 15.24
N LEU A 199 0.33 2.59 14.28
CA LEU A 199 -0.50 3.71 13.84
C LEU A 199 -1.60 3.29 12.86
N ASN A 200 -2.77 3.94 12.99
CA ASN A 200 -3.74 4.06 11.91
C ASN A 200 -3.47 5.40 11.19
N ILE A 201 -3.36 5.39 9.86
CA ILE A 201 -2.90 6.53 9.09
C ILE A 201 -3.92 6.85 7.99
N ALA A 202 -4.37 8.11 7.93
CA ALA A 202 -5.29 8.61 6.91
C ALA A 202 -4.70 9.86 6.24
N LEU A 203 -4.26 9.73 5.00
CA LEU A 203 -3.62 10.80 4.25
C LEU A 203 -4.45 11.21 3.03
N GLN A 204 -4.09 12.35 2.45
CA GLN A 204 -4.63 12.78 1.16
C GLN A 204 -3.52 13.36 0.31
N ASN A 205 -3.34 12.82 -0.88
CA ASN A 205 -2.52 13.42 -1.90
C ASN A 205 -3.42 14.38 -2.70
N ASN A 206 -3.01 15.63 -2.77
CA ASN A 206 -3.83 16.67 -3.39
C ASN A 206 -3.55 16.83 -4.89
N ARG A 207 -2.43 16.29 -5.38
CA ARG A 207 -1.91 16.40 -6.75
C ARG A 207 -1.32 15.06 -7.20
N ALA A 208 -1.27 14.83 -8.51
CA ALA A 208 -0.70 13.60 -9.08
C ALA A 208 0.82 13.45 -8.84
N THR A 209 1.51 14.55 -8.51
CA THR A 209 2.93 14.56 -8.16
C THR A 209 3.18 14.40 -6.64
N ASP A 210 2.12 14.32 -5.83
CA ASP A 210 2.28 14.17 -4.39
C ASP A 210 2.70 12.74 -4.04
N ILE A 211 3.67 12.66 -3.11
CA ILE A 211 4.15 11.40 -2.55
C ILE A 211 3.99 11.46 -1.03
N SER A 212 3.13 10.59 -0.51
CA SER A 212 3.06 10.30 0.92
C SER A 212 4.06 9.19 1.24
N LEU A 213 4.95 9.42 2.21
CA LEU A 213 6.08 8.52 2.53
C LEU A 213 5.93 7.95 3.94
N ILE A 214 6.13 6.64 4.07
CA ILE A 214 6.30 5.95 5.35
C ILE A 214 7.62 5.19 5.28
N LYS A 215 8.65 5.68 5.98
CA LYS A 215 10.00 5.14 5.91
C LYS A 215 10.55 4.79 7.27
N ALA A 216 11.01 3.56 7.44
CA ALA A 216 11.67 3.07 8.64
C ALA A 216 13.07 2.54 8.31
N GLY A 217 14.07 2.86 9.13
CA GLY A 217 15.42 2.31 8.99
C GLY A 217 15.50 0.80 9.21
N ARG A 218 14.49 0.20 9.84
CA ARG A 218 14.38 -1.23 10.10
C ARG A 218 12.99 -1.76 9.70
N ASP A 219 11.94 -1.64 10.52
CA ASP A 219 10.66 -2.27 10.21
C ASP A 219 9.48 -1.28 10.11
N VAL A 220 8.55 -1.56 9.20
CA VAL A 220 7.24 -0.89 9.15
C VAL A 220 6.15 -1.89 9.54
N ASN A 221 5.45 -1.60 10.64
CA ASN A 221 4.33 -2.39 11.15
C ASN A 221 3.17 -1.49 11.61
N THR A 222 2.44 -0.94 10.64
CA THR A 222 1.26 -0.10 10.85
C THR A 222 -0.02 -0.92 10.96
N GLN A 223 -1.07 -0.38 11.59
CA GLN A 223 -2.37 -1.05 11.69
C GLN A 223 -3.22 -0.91 10.42
N ASN A 224 -3.43 0.32 9.94
CA ASN A 224 -4.20 0.61 8.74
C ASN A 224 -3.66 1.86 8.09
N ILE A 225 -3.66 1.91 6.76
CA ILE A 225 -3.29 3.10 5.98
C ILE A 225 -4.40 3.33 4.95
N THR A 226 -4.90 4.56 4.86
CA THR A 226 -5.71 5.01 3.73
C THR A 226 -5.16 6.29 3.14
N VAL A 227 -5.17 6.40 1.81
CA VAL A 227 -4.75 7.60 1.08
C VAL A 227 -5.81 8.00 0.06
N ALA A 228 -6.37 9.19 0.21
CA ALA A 228 -7.24 9.80 -0.78
C ALA A 228 -6.44 10.52 -1.86
N GLY A 229 -7.03 10.65 -3.05
CA GLY A 229 -6.46 11.38 -4.19
C GLY A 229 -5.38 10.62 -4.97
N PRO A 230 -4.83 11.23 -6.04
CA PRO A 230 -3.88 10.61 -6.97
C PRO A 230 -2.45 10.58 -6.40
N GLY A 231 -1.45 10.24 -7.22
CA GLY A 231 -0.03 10.26 -6.82
C GLY A 231 0.47 8.93 -6.27
N GLU A 232 1.27 8.96 -5.21
CA GLU A 232 1.94 7.75 -4.67
C GLU A 232 1.84 7.68 -3.13
N LEU A 233 1.64 6.46 -2.62
CA LEU A 233 1.99 6.03 -1.28
C LEU A 233 3.26 5.17 -1.36
N LEU A 234 4.38 5.69 -0.86
CA LEU A 234 5.65 4.98 -0.82
C LEU A 234 5.93 4.50 0.61
N VAL A 235 6.00 3.18 0.79
CA VAL A 235 6.33 2.54 2.07
C VAL A 235 7.66 1.81 1.97
N GLN A 236 8.61 2.19 2.82
CA GLN A 236 9.99 1.70 2.77
C GLN A 236 10.46 1.21 4.14
N ALA A 237 10.94 -0.03 4.18
CA ALA A 237 11.57 -0.63 5.35
C ALA A 237 13.01 -1.07 5.02
N GLY A 238 13.95 -0.75 5.91
CA GLY A 238 15.33 -1.24 5.79
C GLY A 238 15.43 -2.76 5.93
N ARG A 239 14.50 -3.38 6.67
CA ARG A 239 14.36 -4.81 6.91
C ARG A 239 12.96 -5.29 6.51
N ASN A 240 11.96 -5.33 7.39
CA ASN A 240 10.68 -5.96 7.08
C ASN A 240 9.53 -4.97 6.93
N LEU A 241 8.64 -5.24 5.98
CA LEU A 241 7.29 -4.70 5.99
C LEU A 241 6.37 -5.78 6.55
N ASP A 242 6.00 -5.62 7.82
CA ASP A 242 5.30 -6.63 8.59
C ASP A 242 3.91 -6.13 8.97
N LEU A 243 2.87 -6.66 8.31
CA LEU A 243 1.48 -6.32 8.61
C LEU A 243 0.80 -7.39 9.48
N ILE A 244 1.57 -8.09 10.33
CA ILE A 244 1.06 -9.03 11.34
C ILE A 244 0.51 -8.23 12.53
N TYR A 245 -0.68 -7.66 12.36
CA TYR A 245 -1.51 -7.22 13.49
C TYR A 245 -2.56 -8.31 13.82
N PRO A 246 -3.05 -8.40 15.09
CA PRO A 246 -4.10 -9.35 15.46
C PRO A 246 -5.41 -9.18 14.67
N ASN A 247 -5.64 -8.00 14.09
CA ASN A 247 -6.78 -7.67 13.25
C ASN A 247 -6.37 -7.57 11.77
N VAL A 248 -7.35 -7.50 10.87
CA VAL A 248 -7.06 -7.26 9.45
C VAL A 248 -6.42 -5.90 9.28
N THR A 249 -5.23 -5.86 8.68
CA THR A 249 -4.53 -4.61 8.33
C THR A 249 -4.88 -4.24 6.89
N THR A 250 -5.36 -3.01 6.66
CA THR A 250 -5.65 -2.54 5.30
C THR A 250 -4.72 -1.41 4.88
N ILE A 251 -4.13 -1.51 3.70
CA ILE A 251 -3.49 -0.40 2.98
C ILE A 251 -4.33 -0.12 1.75
N THR A 252 -5.03 1.02 1.71
CA THR A 252 -6.00 1.29 0.64
C THR A 252 -5.90 2.70 0.09
N THR A 253 -5.84 2.85 -1.23
CA THR A 253 -6.00 4.16 -1.88
C THR A 253 -7.41 4.32 -2.43
N THR A 254 -8.04 5.48 -2.19
CA THR A 254 -9.49 5.67 -2.35
C THR A 254 -9.87 6.63 -3.46
N GLY A 255 -8.92 7.34 -4.06
CA GLY A 255 -9.22 8.42 -4.99
C GLY A 255 -10.09 9.48 -4.31
N ASN A 256 -11.22 9.81 -4.93
CA ASN A 256 -12.19 10.76 -4.35
C ASN A 256 -13.30 10.11 -3.51
N SER A 257 -13.36 8.78 -3.39
CA SER A 257 -14.56 8.08 -2.90
C SER A 257 -14.67 7.96 -1.37
N GLY A 258 -13.59 8.26 -0.65
CA GLY A 258 -13.50 8.00 0.79
C GLY A 258 -13.24 6.53 1.14
N SER A 259 -12.81 6.30 2.37
CA SER A 259 -12.51 5.00 2.96
C SER A 259 -13.76 4.38 3.57
N THR A 260 -13.96 3.09 3.30
CA THR A 260 -15.01 2.26 3.91
C THR A 260 -14.56 1.57 5.19
N ASN A 261 -13.27 1.66 5.56
CA ASN A 261 -12.77 1.07 6.80
C ASN A 261 -13.34 1.83 8.01
N PRO A 262 -14.12 1.18 8.90
CA PRO A 262 -14.79 1.84 10.03
C PRO A 262 -13.84 2.54 11.00
N ILE A 263 -12.56 2.13 11.06
CA ILE A 263 -11.56 2.79 11.92
C ILE A 263 -11.42 4.28 11.58
N PHE A 264 -11.63 4.64 10.31
CA PHE A 264 -11.53 6.01 9.82
C PHE A 264 -12.87 6.76 9.82
N GLY A 265 -13.96 6.17 10.34
CA GLY A 265 -15.32 6.73 10.28
C GLY A 265 -15.44 8.16 10.82
N ASN A 266 -14.60 8.50 11.80
CA ASN A 266 -14.53 9.79 12.49
C ASN A 266 -13.39 10.70 11.99
N THR A 267 -12.92 10.49 10.76
CA THR A 267 -11.88 11.31 10.10
C THR A 267 -12.40 11.90 8.81
N PHE A 268 -11.66 12.84 8.18
CA PHE A 268 -12.01 13.30 6.84
C PHE A 268 -12.06 12.14 5.85
N ALA A 269 -11.22 11.12 6.04
CA ALA A 269 -11.02 10.07 5.07
C ALA A 269 -12.25 9.17 4.88
N SER A 270 -13.24 9.19 5.79
CA SER A 270 -14.50 8.46 5.59
C SER A 270 -15.45 9.13 4.61
N ARG A 271 -15.19 10.38 4.22
CA ARG A 271 -16.05 11.16 3.32
C ARG A 271 -15.46 11.22 1.93
N ALA A 272 -16.34 11.24 0.94
CA ALA A 272 -15.93 11.50 -0.44
C ALA A 272 -15.48 12.96 -0.58
N ASN A 273 -14.39 13.17 -1.32
CA ASN A 273 -13.85 14.50 -1.61
C ASN A 273 -13.96 14.78 -3.11
N THR A 274 -15.06 15.40 -3.53
CA THR A 274 -15.33 15.72 -4.93
C THR A 274 -14.36 16.75 -5.54
N ALA A 275 -13.53 17.41 -4.73
CA ALA A 275 -12.45 18.26 -5.21
C ALA A 275 -11.21 17.45 -5.67
N LEU A 276 -11.19 16.13 -5.47
CA LEU A 276 -10.18 15.21 -6.00
C LEU A 276 -10.63 14.55 -7.29
N THR A 277 -9.66 14.14 -8.10
CA THR A 277 -9.88 13.20 -9.20
C THR A 277 -10.35 11.84 -8.66
N SER A 278 -11.09 11.10 -9.48
CA SER A 278 -11.48 9.71 -9.14
C SER A 278 -10.28 8.77 -9.03
N GLU A 279 -9.19 9.06 -9.76
CA GLU A 279 -7.93 8.32 -9.68
C GLU A 279 -7.33 8.36 -8.27
N GLY A 280 -7.02 7.17 -7.74
CA GLY A 280 -6.33 6.96 -6.49
C GLY A 280 -4.82 6.82 -6.67
N ALA A 281 -4.09 7.06 -5.59
CA ALA A 281 -2.65 6.90 -5.57
C ALA A 281 -2.24 5.45 -5.88
N SER A 282 -1.06 5.31 -6.50
CA SER A 282 -0.35 4.03 -6.56
C SER A 282 0.25 3.71 -5.19
N ILE A 283 0.47 2.42 -4.91
CA ILE A 283 1.08 1.93 -3.67
C ILE A 283 2.38 1.24 -4.02
N THR A 284 3.50 1.71 -3.47
CA THR A 284 4.80 1.04 -3.55
C THR A 284 5.23 0.56 -2.18
N LEU A 285 5.42 -0.75 -2.03
CA LEU A 285 5.89 -1.42 -0.82
C LEU A 285 7.32 -1.94 -1.05
N GLN A 286 8.27 -1.52 -0.22
CA GLN A 286 9.67 -1.93 -0.31
C GLN A 286 10.20 -2.43 1.03
N ALA A 287 10.82 -3.60 1.03
CA ALA A 287 11.49 -4.20 2.18
C ALA A 287 12.92 -4.61 1.81
N GLY A 288 13.79 -4.79 2.80
CA GLY A 288 15.18 -5.18 2.57
C GLY A 288 16.02 -4.10 1.89
N LEU A 289 15.69 -2.82 2.07
CA LEU A 289 16.45 -1.74 1.46
C LEU A 289 17.78 -1.45 2.16
N GLY A 290 17.96 -1.87 3.42
CA GLY A 290 19.12 -1.50 4.24
C GLY A 290 19.35 0.02 4.25
N GLN A 291 20.49 0.46 3.69
CA GLN A 291 20.83 1.88 3.57
C GLN A 291 20.10 2.62 2.43
N GLY A 292 19.33 1.92 1.60
CA GLY A 292 18.59 2.45 0.45
C GLY A 292 19.06 1.90 -0.89
N ALA A 293 18.28 2.18 -1.94
CA ALA A 293 18.57 1.80 -3.32
C ALA A 293 19.56 2.76 -4.00
N ALA A 294 20.33 2.27 -4.96
CA ALA A 294 21.26 3.05 -5.78
C ALA A 294 20.53 3.78 -6.93
N VAL A 295 19.46 4.51 -6.59
CA VAL A 295 18.50 5.12 -7.53
C VAL A 295 19.20 5.96 -8.60
N GLN A 296 20.11 6.85 -8.21
CA GLN A 296 20.80 7.72 -9.16
C GLN A 296 21.71 6.96 -10.14
N ALA A 297 22.37 5.89 -9.67
CA ALA A 297 23.23 5.08 -10.53
C ALA A 297 22.39 4.31 -11.56
N PHE A 298 21.27 3.73 -11.13
CA PHE A 298 20.32 3.04 -12.01
C PHE A 298 19.77 3.96 -13.10
N ILE A 299 19.36 5.17 -12.72
CA ILE A 299 18.86 6.20 -13.65
C ILE A 299 19.90 6.50 -14.74
N ASN A 300 21.16 6.73 -14.36
CA ASN A 300 22.21 7.08 -15.32
C ASN A 300 22.46 5.95 -16.33
N GLN A 301 22.25 4.70 -15.91
CA GLN A 301 22.51 3.52 -16.73
C GLN A 301 21.34 3.15 -17.65
N TYR A 302 20.11 3.20 -17.14
CA TYR A 302 18.93 2.63 -17.83
C TYR A 302 17.95 3.67 -18.36
N VAL A 303 17.88 4.86 -17.72
CA VAL A 303 16.90 5.89 -18.06
C VAL A 303 17.48 6.95 -18.96
N LEU A 304 18.74 7.35 -18.70
CA LEU A 304 19.43 8.42 -19.41
C LEU A 304 20.72 7.94 -20.08
N PRO A 305 20.71 6.87 -20.91
CA PRO A 305 21.87 6.52 -21.70
C PRO A 305 22.19 7.68 -22.65
N SER A 306 23.48 7.95 -22.87
CA SER A 306 23.98 9.11 -23.63
C SER A 306 23.17 9.42 -24.91
N GLY A 307 22.66 10.65 -25.05
CA GLY A 307 21.83 11.08 -26.19
C GLY A 307 20.38 11.46 -25.84
N SER A 308 20.02 11.54 -24.55
CA SER A 308 18.70 11.98 -24.09
C SER A 308 18.43 13.46 -24.37
N GLU A 309 17.17 13.79 -24.63
CA GLU A 309 16.70 15.17 -24.85
C GLU A 309 17.01 16.03 -23.62
N GLU A 310 17.77 17.11 -23.81
CA GLU A 310 18.29 17.99 -22.75
C GLU A 310 17.19 18.54 -21.82
N GLU A 311 15.98 18.73 -22.37
CA GLU A 311 14.79 19.17 -21.65
C GLU A 311 14.21 18.08 -20.73
N ALA A 312 14.16 16.81 -21.18
CA ALA A 312 13.73 15.68 -20.36
C ALA A 312 14.71 15.41 -19.21
N LEU A 313 16.01 15.56 -19.47
CA LEU A 313 17.05 15.48 -18.43
C LEU A 313 16.91 16.59 -17.39
N THR A 314 16.60 17.81 -17.82
CA THR A 314 16.39 18.96 -16.92
C THR A 314 15.17 18.75 -16.01
N LEU A 315 14.05 18.29 -16.57
CA LEU A 315 12.84 17.97 -15.80
C LEU A 315 13.08 16.82 -14.83
N PHE A 316 13.78 15.77 -15.26
CA PHE A 316 14.07 14.61 -14.42
C PHE A 316 15.05 14.93 -13.28
N THR A 317 16.09 15.71 -13.54
CA THR A 317 17.08 16.09 -12.51
C THR A 317 16.49 16.96 -11.41
N ALA A 318 15.47 17.77 -11.73
CA ALA A 318 14.73 18.59 -10.77
C ALA A 318 13.81 17.81 -9.81
N LEU A 319 13.53 16.52 -10.08
CA LEU A 319 12.71 15.68 -9.21
C LEU A 319 13.40 15.40 -7.86
N ASP A 320 12.59 15.25 -6.82
CA ASP A 320 13.06 14.78 -5.52
C ASP A 320 13.47 13.30 -5.57
N LEU A 321 14.15 12.83 -4.52
CA LEU A 321 14.67 11.47 -4.47
C LEU A 321 13.53 10.45 -4.49
N GLU A 322 12.41 10.75 -3.85
CA GLU A 322 11.23 9.90 -3.78
C GLU A 322 10.59 9.71 -5.15
N ALA A 323 10.36 10.78 -5.92
CA ALA A 323 9.85 10.67 -7.29
C ALA A 323 10.82 9.91 -8.20
N LYS A 324 12.13 10.16 -8.06
CA LYS A 324 13.18 9.39 -8.77
C LYS A 324 13.14 7.90 -8.40
N THR A 325 12.87 7.59 -7.14
CA THR A 325 12.76 6.20 -6.65
C THR A 325 11.56 5.49 -7.28
N VAL A 326 10.39 6.13 -7.27
CA VAL A 326 9.17 5.59 -7.90
C VAL A 326 9.39 5.36 -9.40
N PHE A 327 10.02 6.32 -10.07
CA PHE A 327 10.36 6.18 -11.48
C PHE A 327 11.30 5.00 -11.73
N ALA A 328 12.40 4.90 -10.96
CA ALA A 328 13.39 3.83 -11.09
C ALA A 328 12.76 2.45 -10.84
N ASN A 329 11.88 2.31 -9.85
CA ASN A 329 11.15 1.08 -9.56
C ASN A 329 10.28 0.62 -10.74
N ARG A 330 9.52 1.54 -11.34
CA ARG A 330 8.65 1.23 -12.48
C ARG A 330 9.47 0.86 -13.72
N HIS A 331 10.59 1.55 -13.92
CA HIS A 331 11.52 1.22 -15.00
C HIS A 331 12.22 -0.13 -14.78
N LEU A 332 12.57 -0.48 -13.53
CA LEU A 332 13.07 -1.81 -13.20
C LEU A 332 12.08 -2.89 -13.66
N THR A 333 10.79 -2.77 -13.34
CA THR A 333 9.82 -3.78 -13.79
C THR A 333 9.72 -3.87 -15.32
N ALA A 334 9.84 -2.75 -16.04
CA ALA A 334 9.88 -2.77 -17.49
C ALA A 334 11.08 -3.57 -18.03
N GLU A 335 12.25 -3.42 -17.41
CA GLU A 335 13.45 -4.21 -17.74
C GLU A 335 13.27 -5.71 -17.43
N LEU A 336 12.58 -6.05 -16.33
CA LEU A 336 12.26 -7.44 -15.99
C LEU A 336 11.30 -8.08 -16.99
N ILE A 337 10.24 -7.37 -17.39
CA ILE A 337 9.31 -7.83 -18.43
C ILE A 337 10.03 -8.01 -19.76
N GLY A 338 10.87 -7.04 -20.14
CA GLY A 338 11.71 -7.13 -21.34
C GLY A 338 12.64 -8.35 -21.30
N SER A 339 13.27 -8.61 -20.15
CA SER A 339 14.11 -9.80 -19.96
C SER A 339 13.34 -11.11 -20.12
N ALA A 340 12.07 -11.16 -19.75
CA ALA A 340 11.23 -12.35 -19.94
C ALA A 340 10.83 -12.52 -21.43
N GLN A 341 10.52 -11.42 -22.12
CA GLN A 341 10.17 -11.42 -23.55
C GLN A 341 11.34 -11.88 -24.43
N ASP A 342 12.55 -11.39 -24.13
CA ASP A 342 13.76 -11.68 -24.89
C ASP A 342 14.34 -13.09 -24.58
N PHE A 343 13.82 -13.78 -23.55
CA PHE A 343 14.39 -15.04 -23.07
C PHE A 343 14.46 -16.15 -24.13
N ALA A 344 13.47 -16.20 -25.04
CA ALA A 344 13.44 -17.21 -26.10
C ALA A 344 14.70 -17.18 -26.99
N GLU A 345 15.24 -15.99 -27.23
CA GLU A 345 16.46 -15.73 -28.01
C GLU A 345 17.70 -15.72 -27.11
N ALA A 346 17.66 -14.98 -26.00
CA ALA A 346 18.82 -14.76 -25.13
C ALA A 346 19.22 -16.00 -24.30
N LYS A 347 18.26 -16.88 -23.97
CA LYS A 347 18.46 -18.07 -23.12
C LYS A 347 19.02 -17.76 -21.71
N ASN A 348 18.90 -16.52 -21.25
CA ASN A 348 19.35 -16.08 -19.92
C ASN A 348 18.55 -14.85 -19.47
N HIS A 349 18.70 -14.49 -18.19
CA HIS A 349 18.04 -13.33 -17.56
C HIS A 349 18.99 -12.16 -17.30
N ALA A 350 20.13 -12.08 -18.00
CA ALA A 350 21.17 -11.09 -17.71
C ALA A 350 20.65 -9.64 -17.77
N ARG A 351 19.69 -9.33 -18.64
CA ARG A 351 19.04 -8.00 -18.71
C ARG A 351 18.39 -7.64 -17.37
N GLY A 352 17.54 -8.52 -16.84
CA GLY A 352 16.84 -8.31 -15.58
C GLY A 352 17.77 -8.37 -14.36
N GLU A 353 18.68 -9.35 -14.33
CA GLU A 353 19.65 -9.51 -13.24
C GLU A 353 20.57 -8.29 -13.11
N ASN A 354 21.06 -7.75 -14.24
CA ASN A 354 21.88 -6.54 -14.24
C ASN A 354 21.08 -5.31 -13.77
N ALA A 355 19.80 -5.20 -14.15
CA ALA A 355 18.93 -4.11 -13.70
C ALA A 355 18.70 -4.17 -12.18
N ILE A 356 18.44 -5.35 -11.63
CA ILE A 356 18.33 -5.57 -10.17
C ILE A 356 19.64 -5.20 -9.49
N ALA A 357 20.78 -5.74 -9.95
CA ALA A 357 22.09 -5.47 -9.36
C ALA A 357 22.48 -3.98 -9.42
N SER A 358 22.05 -3.27 -10.47
CA SER A 358 22.29 -1.83 -10.60
C SER A 358 21.44 -1.00 -9.64
N LEU A 359 20.19 -1.37 -9.37
CA LEU A 359 19.34 -0.62 -8.43
C LEU A 359 19.60 -1.04 -6.97
N PHE A 360 19.92 -2.31 -6.75
CA PHE A 360 20.14 -2.93 -5.45
C PHE A 360 21.50 -3.65 -5.43
N PRO A 361 22.63 -2.91 -5.36
CA PRO A 361 23.96 -3.50 -5.36
C PRO A 361 24.26 -4.30 -4.08
N THR A 362 23.51 -4.05 -3.00
CA THR A 362 23.56 -4.82 -1.76
C THR A 362 22.19 -5.40 -1.48
N LEU A 363 22.07 -6.72 -1.53
CA LEU A 363 20.84 -7.44 -1.23
C LEU A 363 20.75 -7.64 0.28
N ASN A 364 19.97 -6.80 0.95
CA ASN A 364 19.68 -7.00 2.37
C ASN A 364 18.48 -7.94 2.50
N ASN A 365 18.53 -8.80 3.52
CA ASN A 365 17.37 -9.62 3.86
C ASN A 365 16.26 -8.72 4.38
N GLY A 366 15.08 -8.85 3.81
CA GLY A 366 13.91 -8.13 4.26
C GLY A 366 12.68 -8.55 3.49
N ASP A 367 11.65 -8.96 4.23
CA ASP A 367 10.48 -9.61 3.64
C ASP A 367 9.26 -8.68 3.67
N ILE A 368 8.36 -8.86 2.70
CA ILE A 368 7.03 -8.25 2.72
C ILE A 368 6.02 -9.29 3.15
N LEU A 369 5.36 -9.04 4.28
CA LEU A 369 4.57 -10.02 5.01
C LEU A 369 3.11 -9.54 5.17
N LEU A 370 2.23 -9.97 4.27
CA LEU A 370 0.81 -9.62 4.23
C LEU A 370 -0.07 -10.72 4.81
N PHE A 371 0.16 -11.12 6.07
CA PHE A 371 -0.47 -12.30 6.66
C PHE A 371 -2.00 -12.29 6.62
N ASN A 372 -2.62 -11.30 7.28
CA ASN A 372 -4.07 -11.13 7.36
C ASN A 372 -4.43 -9.74 6.84
N SER A 373 -3.87 -9.36 5.70
CA SER A 373 -3.80 -7.97 5.25
C SER A 373 -4.36 -7.78 3.85
N LYS A 374 -5.00 -6.63 3.62
CA LYS A 374 -5.48 -6.22 2.30
C LYS A 374 -4.67 -5.03 1.82
N VAL A 375 -4.08 -5.13 0.64
CA VAL A 375 -3.46 -4.00 -0.07
C VAL A 375 -4.30 -3.74 -1.31
N SER A 376 -4.90 -2.56 -1.42
CA SER A 376 -5.81 -2.30 -2.55
C SER A 376 -5.80 -0.88 -3.08
N THR A 377 -6.08 -0.75 -4.36
CA THR A 377 -6.38 0.54 -5.00
C THR A 377 -7.81 0.52 -5.53
N ASN A 378 -8.60 1.53 -5.15
CA ASN A 378 -10.01 1.60 -5.54
C ASN A 378 -10.18 2.15 -6.96
N SER A 379 -9.18 2.88 -7.49
CA SER A 379 -9.24 3.45 -8.83
C SER A 379 -7.85 3.79 -9.38
N GLY A 380 -7.49 3.24 -10.55
CA GLY A 380 -6.34 3.65 -11.38
C GLY A 380 -4.93 3.37 -10.85
N GLY A 381 -4.71 3.45 -9.54
CA GLY A 381 -3.39 3.27 -8.93
C GLY A 381 -2.85 1.84 -9.09
N SER A 382 -1.57 1.71 -9.43
CA SER A 382 -0.87 0.43 -9.45
C SER A 382 -0.38 0.01 -8.05
N ILE A 383 -0.06 -1.26 -7.87
CA ILE A 383 0.59 -1.77 -6.66
C ILE A 383 1.94 -2.38 -7.03
N ASP A 384 3.01 -1.84 -6.45
CA ASP A 384 4.39 -2.24 -6.64
C ASP A 384 4.93 -2.87 -5.35
N MET A 385 5.56 -4.04 -5.42
CA MET A 385 6.15 -4.73 -4.28
C MET A 385 7.58 -5.14 -4.58
N ILE A 386 8.55 -4.70 -3.77
CA ILE A 386 9.97 -4.91 -4.05
C ILE A 386 10.68 -5.39 -2.79
N ALA A 387 11.13 -6.64 -2.81
CA ALA A 387 11.92 -7.30 -1.79
C ALA A 387 13.17 -7.91 -2.45
N PRO A 388 14.20 -7.08 -2.77
CA PRO A 388 15.28 -7.45 -3.69
C PRO A 388 16.23 -8.51 -3.13
N GLY A 389 16.21 -8.76 -1.82
CA GLY A 389 16.90 -9.87 -1.15
C GLY A 389 15.96 -10.70 -0.29
N GLY A 390 14.64 -10.59 -0.49
CA GLY A 390 13.60 -11.08 0.40
C GLY A 390 12.58 -12.00 -0.27
N LEU A 391 11.63 -12.49 0.53
CA LEU A 391 10.40 -13.12 0.04
C LEU A 391 9.23 -12.14 0.11
N ILE A 392 8.17 -12.44 -0.64
CA ILE A 392 6.88 -11.75 -0.56
C ILE A 392 5.81 -12.78 -0.20
N ASN A 393 5.15 -12.58 0.93
CA ASN A 393 4.02 -13.40 1.36
C ASN A 393 2.73 -12.57 1.32
N VAL A 394 1.75 -13.01 0.53
CA VAL A 394 0.48 -12.30 0.27
C VAL A 394 -0.66 -12.75 1.20
N GLY A 395 -0.45 -13.78 2.02
CA GLY A 395 -1.48 -14.22 2.97
C GLY A 395 -1.10 -15.42 3.81
N VAL A 396 -1.99 -15.82 4.72
CA VAL A 396 -1.80 -17.02 5.54
C VAL A 396 -2.59 -18.22 5.03
N PRO A 397 -2.08 -19.45 5.26
CA PRO A 397 -2.90 -20.66 5.20
C PRO A 397 -4.04 -20.63 6.23
N GLY A 398 -5.21 -21.14 5.87
CA GLY A 398 -6.33 -21.39 6.79
C GLY A 398 -7.25 -20.21 7.10
N ARG A 399 -7.01 -19.02 6.53
CA ARG A 399 -7.94 -17.88 6.61
C ARG A 399 -8.43 -17.50 5.22
N GLY A 400 -9.74 -17.63 4.98
CA GLY A 400 -10.43 -17.09 3.81
C GLY A 400 -11.09 -15.75 4.12
N GLY A 401 -11.18 -14.85 3.12
CA GLY A 401 -11.79 -13.52 3.28
C GLY A 401 -11.35 -12.54 2.19
N ASP A 402 -11.69 -11.26 2.35
CA ASP A 402 -11.26 -10.15 1.50
C ASP A 402 -9.83 -9.68 1.87
N ILE A 403 -8.88 -10.61 1.80
CA ILE A 403 -7.44 -10.45 2.08
C ILE A 403 -6.68 -10.61 0.77
N GLY A 404 -5.54 -9.94 0.63
CA GLY A 404 -4.66 -10.04 -0.54
C GLY A 404 -4.38 -8.70 -1.21
N ILE A 405 -3.98 -8.77 -2.48
CA ILE A 405 -3.58 -7.61 -3.28
C ILE A 405 -4.59 -7.43 -4.40
N ILE A 406 -5.22 -6.25 -4.48
CA ILE A 406 -6.35 -6.00 -5.38
C ILE A 406 -6.28 -4.61 -6.01
N THR A 407 -6.34 -4.53 -7.34
CA THR A 407 -6.62 -3.26 -8.03
C THR A 407 -8.02 -3.32 -8.65
N GLU A 408 -8.92 -2.45 -8.20
CA GLU A 408 -10.36 -2.64 -8.48
C GLU A 408 -10.87 -1.97 -9.75
N LYS A 409 -10.34 -0.79 -10.11
CA LYS A 409 -10.64 -0.11 -11.39
C LYS A 409 -9.35 0.18 -12.14
N GLY A 410 -8.66 -0.91 -12.44
CA GLY A 410 -7.38 -0.89 -13.13
C GLY A 410 -6.21 -0.50 -12.24
N GLY A 411 -5.03 -0.47 -12.85
CA GLY A 411 -3.74 -0.38 -12.17
C GLY A 411 -3.06 -1.75 -12.15
N ALA A 412 -1.82 -1.79 -12.62
CA ALA A 412 -1.05 -3.04 -12.66
C ALA A 412 -0.61 -3.48 -11.26
N ILE A 413 -0.41 -4.79 -11.06
CA ILE A 413 0.29 -5.33 -9.90
C ILE A 413 1.66 -5.81 -10.35
N ARG A 414 2.72 -5.32 -9.70
CA ARG A 414 4.11 -5.62 -10.04
C ARG A 414 4.86 -6.05 -8.79
N ALA A 415 5.54 -7.19 -8.85
CA ALA A 415 6.27 -7.73 -7.72
C ALA A 415 7.67 -8.21 -8.12
N VAL A 416 8.66 -7.90 -7.28
CA VAL A 416 10.05 -8.34 -7.39
C VAL A 416 10.46 -8.94 -6.06
N ALA A 417 10.76 -10.23 -6.04
CA ALA A 417 11.32 -10.95 -4.91
C ALA A 417 12.64 -11.61 -5.32
N ASP A 418 13.57 -11.76 -4.38
CA ASP A 418 14.71 -12.66 -4.58
C ASP A 418 14.31 -14.11 -4.34
N ARG A 419 13.54 -14.36 -3.27
CA ARG A 419 13.08 -15.67 -2.86
C ARG A 419 11.62 -15.86 -3.28
N ASP A 420 10.84 -16.57 -2.47
CA ASP A 420 9.48 -16.98 -2.84
C ASP A 420 8.50 -15.80 -2.94
N PHE A 421 7.55 -15.94 -3.86
CA PHE A 421 6.31 -15.18 -3.90
C PHE A 421 5.15 -16.13 -3.56
N GLN A 422 4.54 -15.98 -2.39
CA GLN A 422 3.58 -16.94 -1.86
C GLN A 422 2.18 -16.33 -1.72
N VAL A 423 1.19 -16.87 -2.46
CA VAL A 423 -0.20 -16.42 -2.37
C VAL A 423 -1.00 -17.14 -1.28
N ASN A 424 -0.64 -18.38 -0.93
CA ASN A 424 -1.33 -19.16 0.10
C ASN A 424 -2.84 -19.33 -0.19
N GLN A 425 -3.74 -18.92 0.72
CA GLN A 425 -5.20 -18.92 0.47
C GLN A 425 -5.75 -17.53 0.11
N SER A 426 -4.84 -16.59 -0.17
CA SER A 426 -5.13 -15.20 -0.51
C SER A 426 -5.35 -15.02 -2.02
N LYS A 427 -5.32 -13.77 -2.46
CA LYS A 427 -5.52 -13.41 -3.87
C LYS A 427 -4.56 -12.31 -4.32
N VAL A 428 -4.20 -12.35 -5.59
CA VAL A 428 -3.51 -11.29 -6.33
C VAL A 428 -4.34 -11.04 -7.57
N ILE A 429 -5.16 -10.00 -7.55
CA ILE A 429 -6.17 -9.77 -8.59
C ILE A 429 -6.08 -8.35 -9.12
N THR A 430 -5.89 -8.23 -10.43
CA THR A 430 -6.18 -7.00 -11.15
C THR A 430 -7.55 -7.09 -11.79
N GLN A 431 -8.30 -6.00 -11.72
CA GLN A 431 -9.56 -5.85 -12.41
C GLN A 431 -9.38 -4.89 -13.59
N PHE A 432 -10.46 -4.71 -14.37
CA PHE A 432 -10.51 -3.74 -15.46
C PHE A 432 -9.38 -3.91 -16.50
N GLY A 433 -8.96 -5.17 -16.74
CA GLY A 433 -8.01 -5.48 -17.81
C GLY A 433 -6.56 -5.09 -17.53
N SER A 434 -6.17 -4.88 -16.28
CA SER A 434 -4.79 -4.49 -15.93
C SER A 434 -3.85 -5.68 -15.74
N ASP A 435 -2.56 -5.44 -15.96
CA ASP A 435 -1.54 -6.49 -16.00
C ASP A 435 -0.99 -6.89 -14.62
N ILE A 436 -0.51 -8.13 -14.52
CA ILE A 436 0.26 -8.64 -13.37
C ILE A 436 1.66 -9.03 -13.85
N ALA A 437 2.71 -8.54 -13.19
CA ALA A 437 4.08 -8.96 -13.44
C ALA A 437 4.77 -9.38 -12.13
N ILE A 438 5.27 -10.61 -12.07
CA ILE A 438 5.94 -11.15 -10.88
C ILE A 438 7.28 -11.76 -11.28
N TRP A 439 8.33 -11.28 -10.62
CA TRP A 439 9.70 -11.78 -10.76
C TRP A 439 10.18 -12.38 -9.44
N SER A 440 10.71 -13.60 -9.48
CA SER A 440 11.46 -14.23 -8.41
C SER A 440 12.82 -14.68 -8.93
N THR A 441 13.91 -14.19 -8.33
CA THR A 441 15.26 -14.49 -8.83
C THR A 441 15.69 -15.93 -8.54
N THR A 442 15.44 -16.43 -7.33
CA THR A 442 15.93 -17.73 -6.84
C THR A 442 14.84 -18.62 -6.24
N GLY A 443 13.65 -18.08 -5.97
CA GLY A 443 12.56 -18.77 -5.28
C GLY A 443 11.46 -19.31 -6.19
N THR A 444 10.33 -19.63 -5.58
CA THR A 444 9.13 -20.14 -6.27
C THR A 444 8.03 -19.08 -6.30
N ILE A 445 7.29 -19.00 -7.40
CA ILE A 445 5.99 -18.32 -7.44
C ILE A 445 4.90 -19.36 -7.19
N ASP A 446 4.25 -19.31 -6.01
CA ASP A 446 3.14 -20.19 -5.63
C ASP A 446 1.81 -19.40 -5.69
N ALA A 447 0.96 -19.74 -6.66
CA ALA A 447 -0.37 -19.14 -6.83
C ALA A 447 -1.38 -19.60 -5.75
N GLY A 448 -1.04 -20.58 -4.92
CA GLY A 448 -1.76 -20.89 -3.70
C GLY A 448 -2.83 -21.98 -3.81
N ARG A 449 -3.56 -22.18 -2.71
CA ARG A 449 -4.54 -23.28 -2.52
C ARG A 449 -5.93 -22.79 -2.08
N GLY A 450 -6.23 -21.51 -2.25
CA GLY A 450 -7.54 -20.94 -1.95
C GLY A 450 -8.62 -21.35 -2.98
N SER A 451 -9.90 -21.18 -2.63
CA SER A 451 -11.03 -21.52 -3.50
C SER A 451 -11.08 -20.66 -4.78
N LYS A 452 -11.35 -21.30 -5.92
CA LYS A 452 -11.55 -20.64 -7.23
C LYS A 452 -12.88 -19.90 -7.35
N THR A 453 -13.90 -20.33 -6.61
CA THR A 453 -15.27 -19.81 -6.70
C THR A 453 -15.59 -18.96 -5.46
N ALA A 454 -15.42 -17.66 -5.56
CA ALA A 454 -16.06 -16.72 -4.64
C ALA A 454 -17.17 -16.00 -5.42
N THR A 455 -18.43 -16.24 -5.07
CA THR A 455 -19.55 -15.52 -5.68
C THR A 455 -19.53 -14.10 -5.15
N SER A 456 -19.39 -13.14 -6.05
CA SER A 456 -19.43 -11.74 -5.68
C SER A 456 -20.21 -10.93 -6.69
N VAL A 457 -21.18 -10.18 -6.18
CA VAL A 457 -22.03 -9.30 -6.98
C VAL A 457 -21.33 -7.94 -7.06
N PRO A 458 -21.04 -7.40 -8.27
CA PRO A 458 -20.52 -6.05 -8.44
C PRO A 458 -21.37 -5.02 -7.71
N GLU A 459 -20.73 -4.20 -6.87
CA GLU A 459 -21.41 -3.07 -6.23
C GLU A 459 -21.56 -1.94 -7.24
N ARG A 460 -22.79 -1.42 -7.36
CA ARG A 460 -23.09 -0.21 -8.12
C ARG A 460 -23.01 0.98 -7.18
N ILE A 461 -22.01 1.83 -7.36
CA ILE A 461 -21.90 3.10 -6.65
C ILE A 461 -22.55 4.17 -7.51
N VAL A 462 -23.53 4.85 -6.93
CA VAL A 462 -24.14 6.03 -7.54
C VAL A 462 -23.37 7.24 -7.01
N GLN A 463 -22.61 7.92 -7.86
CA GLN A 463 -21.93 9.16 -7.52
C GLN A 463 -22.66 10.33 -8.18
N THR A 464 -22.63 11.49 -7.53
CA THR A 464 -23.11 12.74 -8.11
C THR A 464 -21.92 13.67 -8.24
N ASP A 465 -21.64 14.14 -9.45
CA ASP A 465 -20.52 15.06 -9.70
C ASP A 465 -20.79 16.45 -9.10
N ALA A 466 -19.78 17.32 -9.14
CA ALA A 466 -19.88 18.70 -8.64
C ALA A 466 -20.91 19.57 -9.37
N PHE A 467 -21.42 19.12 -10.54
CA PHE A 467 -22.42 19.81 -11.35
C PHE A 467 -23.83 19.24 -11.16
N GLY A 468 -24.01 18.24 -10.30
CA GLY A 468 -25.30 17.61 -10.02
C GLY A 468 -25.67 16.47 -10.97
N ASN A 469 -24.76 15.98 -11.82
CA ASN A 469 -25.01 14.82 -12.68
C ASN A 469 -24.78 13.52 -11.90
N THR A 470 -25.72 12.59 -12.02
CA THR A 470 -25.60 11.26 -11.41
C THR A 470 -24.90 10.30 -12.36
N ILE A 471 -23.72 9.82 -11.98
CA ILE A 471 -23.01 8.73 -12.65
C ILE A 471 -23.21 7.43 -11.86
N ILE A 472 -23.55 6.35 -12.57
CA ILE A 472 -23.62 5.00 -11.99
C ILE A 472 -22.30 4.32 -12.36
N GLU A 473 -21.52 3.97 -11.35
CA GLU A 473 -20.21 3.37 -11.53
C GLU A 473 -20.22 1.96 -10.92
N VAL A 474 -19.81 0.95 -11.70
CA VAL A 474 -19.69 -0.42 -11.21
C VAL A 474 -18.27 -0.64 -10.69
N ARG A 475 -18.16 -1.19 -9.48
CA ARG A 475 -16.90 -1.75 -8.98
C ARG A 475 -16.85 -3.22 -9.30
N GLY A 476 -15.80 -3.64 -9.99
CA GLY A 476 -15.51 -5.06 -10.15
C GLY A 476 -15.27 -5.69 -8.79
N VAL A 477 -15.69 -6.95 -8.60
CA VAL A 477 -15.35 -7.68 -7.38
C VAL A 477 -14.30 -8.74 -7.69
N ALA A 478 -13.25 -8.74 -6.87
CA ALA A 478 -12.13 -9.66 -6.96
C ALA A 478 -12.54 -11.07 -6.49
N ALA A 479 -13.15 -11.82 -7.39
CA ALA A 479 -13.66 -13.17 -7.16
C ALA A 479 -12.56 -14.23 -7.26
N GLY A 480 -12.54 -15.16 -6.29
CA GLY A 480 -11.63 -16.30 -6.27
C GLY A 480 -10.27 -16.01 -5.64
N SER A 481 -9.45 -17.05 -5.51
CA SER A 481 -8.10 -16.99 -4.94
C SER A 481 -7.05 -17.19 -6.04
N GLY A 482 -5.78 -16.89 -5.75
CA GLY A 482 -4.68 -17.07 -6.68
C GLY A 482 -4.33 -15.82 -7.49
N ILE A 483 -3.60 -16.02 -8.60
CA ILE A 483 -3.09 -14.92 -9.44
C ILE A 483 -4.04 -14.76 -10.63
N ARG A 484 -4.75 -13.64 -10.72
CA ARG A 484 -5.81 -13.46 -11.72
C ARG A 484 -5.84 -12.06 -12.31
N ALA A 485 -5.61 -11.96 -13.62
CA ALA A 485 -5.86 -10.74 -14.39
C ALA A 485 -7.28 -10.79 -14.98
N GLN A 486 -8.21 -10.16 -14.27
CA GLN A 486 -9.63 -10.19 -14.57
C GLN A 486 -10.09 -8.86 -15.20
N SER A 487 -11.30 -8.91 -15.76
CA SER A 487 -11.96 -7.74 -16.30
C SER A 487 -13.45 -7.83 -16.03
N TYR A 488 -14.10 -6.68 -16.06
CA TYR A 488 -15.54 -6.55 -15.88
C TYR A 488 -16.04 -5.39 -16.72
N ASP A 489 -17.35 -5.38 -16.91
CA ASP A 489 -18.05 -4.33 -17.64
C ASP A 489 -18.24 -3.07 -16.75
N PRO A 490 -17.64 -1.91 -17.10
CA PRO A 490 -17.63 -0.71 -16.25
C PRO A 490 -19.02 -0.11 -15.97
N ASP A 491 -19.98 -0.27 -16.88
CA ASP A 491 -21.36 0.20 -16.70
C ASP A 491 -22.38 -0.95 -16.60
N GLY A 492 -21.88 -2.18 -16.74
CA GLY A 492 -22.61 -3.41 -16.51
C GLY A 492 -23.37 -3.87 -17.75
N PRO A 493 -24.01 -5.06 -17.71
CA PRO A 493 -24.44 -5.81 -18.90
C PRO A 493 -25.48 -5.13 -19.81
N SER A 494 -25.97 -3.95 -19.43
CA SER A 494 -26.99 -3.18 -20.15
C SER A 494 -26.53 -1.75 -20.48
N GLY A 495 -25.28 -1.41 -20.18
CA GLY A 495 -24.68 -0.12 -20.53
C GLY A 495 -24.06 -0.12 -21.93
N PRO A 496 -23.74 1.06 -22.49
CA PRO A 496 -23.13 1.19 -23.80
C PRO A 496 -21.64 0.82 -23.86
N LEU A 497 -20.93 0.69 -22.74
CA LEU A 497 -19.51 0.36 -22.72
C LEU A 497 -19.30 -1.16 -22.83
N GLU A 498 -18.23 -1.57 -23.52
CA GLU A 498 -17.81 -2.97 -23.54
C GLU A 498 -16.76 -3.22 -22.45
N ALA A 499 -16.81 -4.41 -21.84
CA ALA A 499 -15.79 -4.84 -20.90
C ALA A 499 -14.40 -4.87 -21.58
N PRO A 500 -13.38 -4.24 -20.97
CA PRO A 500 -12.01 -4.36 -21.47
C PRO A 500 -11.56 -5.82 -21.57
N LEU A 501 -10.61 -6.11 -22.44
CA LEU A 501 -9.95 -7.42 -22.46
C LEU A 501 -9.28 -7.70 -21.11
N LYS A 502 -9.14 -8.97 -20.74
CA LYS A 502 -8.37 -9.36 -19.56
C LYS A 502 -6.91 -8.95 -19.71
N GLY A 503 -6.30 -8.55 -18.59
CA GLY A 503 -4.90 -8.14 -18.55
C GLY A 503 -3.94 -9.30 -18.78
N ASN A 504 -2.69 -8.96 -19.09
CA ASN A 504 -1.62 -9.91 -19.31
C ASN A 504 -0.95 -10.28 -17.99
N VAL A 505 -0.43 -11.51 -17.92
CA VAL A 505 0.32 -12.01 -16.77
C VAL A 505 1.73 -12.38 -17.23
N PHE A 506 2.74 -11.83 -16.55
CA PHE A 506 4.16 -12.08 -16.78
C PHE A 506 4.75 -12.71 -15.52
N LEU A 507 5.17 -13.98 -15.60
CA LEU A 507 5.77 -14.70 -14.46
C LEU A 507 7.17 -15.14 -14.84
N THR A 508 8.15 -14.81 -14.00
CA THR A 508 9.54 -15.25 -14.18
C THR A 508 10.10 -15.75 -12.86
N ALA A 509 10.45 -17.03 -12.80
CA ALA A 509 11.02 -17.67 -11.62
C ALA A 509 11.62 -19.03 -11.99
N PRO A 510 12.58 -19.58 -11.22
CA PRO A 510 13.01 -20.97 -11.37
C PRO A 510 11.84 -21.97 -11.35
N ILE A 511 10.88 -21.77 -10.44
CA ILE A 511 9.70 -22.63 -10.31
C ILE A 511 8.43 -21.77 -10.27
N VAL A 512 7.42 -22.15 -11.06
CA VAL A 512 6.06 -21.60 -10.97
C VAL A 512 5.09 -22.72 -10.64
N ASP A 513 4.41 -22.62 -9.49
CA ASP A 513 3.34 -23.52 -9.08
C ASP A 513 1.99 -22.81 -9.19
N ALA A 514 1.13 -23.27 -10.10
CA ALA A 514 -0.22 -22.74 -10.24
C ALA A 514 -1.14 -23.13 -9.06
N GLY A 515 -0.71 -24.04 -8.19
CA GLY A 515 -1.43 -24.48 -7.01
C GLY A 515 -2.85 -24.97 -7.31
N GLU A 516 -3.73 -25.02 -6.30
CA GLU A 516 -5.15 -25.30 -6.50
C GLU A 516 -5.96 -24.03 -6.80
N ALA A 517 -5.46 -22.86 -6.40
CA ALA A 517 -6.12 -21.58 -6.64
C ALA A 517 -6.09 -21.17 -8.13
N GLY A 518 -5.03 -21.57 -8.83
CA GLY A 518 -4.86 -21.37 -10.26
C GLY A 518 -4.30 -20.01 -10.65
N ILE A 519 -3.96 -19.91 -11.93
CA ILE A 519 -3.51 -18.69 -12.60
C ILE A 519 -4.51 -18.39 -13.71
N GLU A 520 -5.01 -17.15 -13.76
CA GLU A 520 -5.96 -16.68 -14.77
C GLU A 520 -5.40 -15.45 -15.48
N ALA A 521 -5.31 -15.50 -16.81
CA ALA A 521 -4.72 -14.44 -17.61
C ALA A 521 -5.50 -14.16 -18.91
N GLY A 522 -5.44 -12.93 -19.39
CA GLY A 522 -5.70 -12.59 -20.79
C GLY A 522 -4.68 -13.28 -21.68
N SER A 523 -3.44 -12.78 -21.70
CA SER A 523 -2.28 -13.51 -22.24
C SER A 523 -1.28 -13.84 -21.14
N LEU A 524 -0.54 -14.94 -21.28
CA LEU A 524 0.44 -15.40 -20.30
C LEU A 524 1.83 -15.56 -20.94
N LEU A 525 2.82 -14.88 -20.38
CA LEU A 525 4.23 -15.17 -20.59
C LEU A 525 4.80 -15.76 -19.30
N LEU A 526 5.17 -17.03 -19.35
CA LEU A 526 5.77 -17.75 -18.23
C LEU A 526 7.20 -18.14 -18.62
N VAL A 527 8.18 -17.73 -17.82
CA VAL A 527 9.57 -18.17 -17.96
C VAL A 527 10.00 -18.85 -16.67
N ALA A 528 10.12 -20.19 -16.71
CA ALA A 528 10.52 -21.00 -15.59
C ALA A 528 11.19 -22.31 -16.03
N ASP A 529 12.02 -22.87 -15.16
CA ASP A 529 12.63 -24.20 -15.38
C ASP A 529 11.58 -25.30 -15.16
N PHE A 530 10.72 -25.12 -14.16
CA PHE A 530 9.65 -26.05 -13.82
C PHE A 530 8.31 -25.34 -13.61
N VAL A 531 7.27 -25.90 -14.24
CA VAL A 531 5.88 -25.48 -14.03
C VAL A 531 5.11 -26.62 -13.39
N LEU A 532 4.58 -26.37 -12.20
CA LEU A 532 3.77 -27.33 -11.43
C LEU A 532 2.29 -26.98 -11.55
N ASN A 533 1.44 -28.00 -11.45
CA ASN A 533 -0.03 -27.86 -11.49
C ASN A 533 -0.55 -27.07 -12.71
N ALA A 534 0.10 -27.21 -13.87
CA ALA A 534 -0.22 -26.46 -15.09
C ALA A 534 -1.69 -26.60 -15.56
N THR A 535 -2.38 -27.67 -15.16
CA THR A 535 -3.83 -27.85 -15.41
C THR A 535 -4.70 -26.79 -14.74
N ASN A 536 -4.18 -26.07 -13.74
CA ASN A 536 -4.86 -24.97 -13.06
C ASN A 536 -4.58 -23.60 -13.69
N ILE A 537 -3.88 -23.55 -14.83
CA ILE A 537 -3.61 -22.33 -15.59
C ILE A 537 -4.70 -22.14 -16.66
N GLN A 538 -5.31 -20.96 -16.69
CA GLN A 538 -6.37 -20.58 -17.63
C GLN A 538 -5.96 -19.31 -18.37
N VAL A 539 -5.82 -19.40 -19.70
CA VAL A 539 -5.40 -18.30 -20.57
C VAL A 539 -6.43 -18.14 -21.69
N GLN A 540 -6.88 -16.92 -21.95
CA GLN A 540 -7.86 -16.64 -23.01
C GLN A 540 -7.22 -16.31 -24.36
N GLY A 541 -6.03 -15.70 -24.33
CA GLY A 541 -5.24 -15.26 -25.48
C GLY A 541 -3.99 -16.12 -25.66
N ALA A 542 -2.86 -15.46 -25.96
CA ALA A 542 -1.60 -16.15 -26.20
C ALA A 542 -1.00 -16.71 -24.90
N SER A 543 -0.44 -17.92 -24.95
CA SER A 543 0.26 -18.57 -23.83
C SER A 543 1.65 -19.01 -24.27
N SER A 544 2.67 -18.67 -23.50
CA SER A 544 4.06 -19.10 -23.70
C SER A 544 4.64 -19.65 -22.39
N GLY A 545 5.42 -20.73 -22.48
CA GLY A 545 6.08 -21.37 -21.34
C GLY A 545 5.22 -22.33 -20.49
N VAL A 546 3.95 -22.53 -20.85
CA VAL A 546 3.10 -23.54 -20.18
C VAL A 546 3.32 -24.92 -20.83
N PRO A 547 3.61 -25.99 -20.04
CA PRO A 547 3.70 -27.33 -20.58
C PRO A 547 2.39 -27.76 -21.25
N VAL A 548 2.45 -28.08 -22.54
CA VAL A 548 1.28 -28.61 -23.26
C VAL A 548 1.06 -30.05 -22.79
N ALA A 549 -0.09 -30.31 -22.17
CA ALA A 549 -0.48 -31.69 -21.86
C ALA A 549 -0.53 -32.49 -23.16
N ALA A 550 0.12 -33.65 -23.20
CA ALA A 550 0.04 -34.57 -24.33
C ALA A 550 -1.40 -35.09 -24.47
N THR A 551 -2.26 -34.34 -25.15
CA THR A 551 -3.56 -34.84 -25.58
C THR A 551 -3.30 -35.84 -26.69
N GLY A 552 -3.45 -37.13 -26.39
CA GLY A 552 -3.53 -38.16 -27.41
C GLY A 552 -4.71 -37.86 -28.35
N GLY A 553 -4.42 -37.25 -29.50
CA GLY A 553 -5.41 -36.89 -30.50
C GLY A 553 -4.76 -36.16 -31.66
N ILE A 554 -4.61 -36.86 -32.78
CA ILE A 554 -4.05 -36.37 -34.04
C ILE A 554 -5.08 -35.46 -34.74
N ALA A 555 -4.56 -34.40 -35.40
CA ALA A 555 -5.10 -33.61 -36.54
C ALA A 555 -5.78 -32.26 -36.26
N GLY A 556 -5.21 -31.19 -36.84
CA GLY A 556 -5.94 -29.95 -37.17
C GLY A 556 -5.16 -28.64 -37.13
N VAL A 557 -4.29 -28.41 -38.12
CA VAL A 557 -3.53 -27.19 -38.48
C VAL A 557 -4.16 -25.83 -38.13
N GLY A 558 -3.35 -24.93 -37.54
CA GLY A 558 -3.52 -23.46 -37.53
C GLY A 558 -2.24 -22.78 -37.01
N ALA A 559 -1.51 -22.09 -37.89
CA ALA A 559 -0.15 -21.62 -37.68
C ALA A 559 -0.04 -20.28 -36.92
N GLY A 560 1.01 -20.15 -36.09
CA GLY A 560 1.52 -18.87 -35.60
C GLY A 560 2.31 -18.96 -34.29
N LEU A 561 3.65 -18.84 -34.40
CA LEU A 561 4.67 -18.65 -33.35
C LEU A 561 5.24 -19.93 -32.69
N SER A 562 6.58 -20.02 -32.73
CA SER A 562 7.43 -21.21 -32.50
C SER A 562 7.60 -21.61 -31.03
N PRO A 563 7.26 -22.85 -30.63
CA PRO A 563 7.50 -23.41 -29.30
C PRO A 563 8.79 -24.25 -29.15
N ASP A 564 9.74 -24.19 -30.10
CA ASP A 564 10.67 -25.32 -30.28
C ASP A 564 11.94 -25.31 -29.43
N ALA A 565 12.35 -24.17 -28.86
CA ALA A 565 13.68 -24.07 -28.23
C ALA A 565 13.74 -24.40 -26.73
N VAL A 566 12.59 -24.49 -26.04
CA VAL A 566 12.51 -24.94 -24.63
C VAL A 566 12.11 -26.42 -24.56
N ASN A 567 11.24 -26.85 -25.48
CA ASN A 567 10.83 -28.25 -25.61
C ASN A 567 11.98 -29.17 -26.05
N SER A 568 12.91 -28.70 -26.89
CA SER A 568 14.06 -29.51 -27.31
C SER A 568 15.05 -29.78 -26.17
N ALA A 569 15.24 -28.82 -25.25
CA ALA A 569 16.12 -28.98 -24.09
C ALA A 569 15.52 -29.95 -23.08
N THR A 570 14.24 -29.78 -22.71
CA THR A 570 13.55 -30.66 -21.77
C THR A 570 13.33 -32.06 -22.32
N GLN A 571 13.04 -32.21 -23.63
CA GLN A 571 13.01 -33.53 -24.26
C GLN A 571 14.39 -34.17 -24.36
N SER A 572 15.47 -33.42 -24.59
CA SER A 572 16.82 -34.00 -24.60
C SER A 572 17.23 -34.53 -23.21
N VAL A 573 16.83 -33.84 -22.14
CA VAL A 573 17.05 -34.28 -20.76
C VAL A 573 16.15 -35.46 -20.42
N ALA A 574 14.85 -35.40 -20.73
CA ALA A 574 13.93 -36.52 -20.52
C ALA A 574 14.32 -37.77 -21.33
N ASN A 575 14.81 -37.59 -22.56
CA ASN A 575 15.34 -38.68 -23.39
C ASN A 575 16.68 -39.19 -22.87
N SER A 576 17.54 -38.34 -22.31
CA SER A 576 18.79 -38.78 -21.67
C SER A 576 18.52 -39.55 -20.36
N VAL A 577 17.48 -39.19 -19.60
CA VAL A 577 17.03 -39.91 -18.41
C VAL A 577 16.33 -41.21 -18.78
N ALA A 578 15.50 -41.22 -19.85
CA ALA A 578 14.87 -42.43 -20.37
C ALA A 578 15.87 -43.40 -21.03
N GLN A 579 16.91 -42.89 -21.71
CA GLN A 579 18.02 -43.69 -22.24
C GLN A 579 18.93 -44.20 -21.11
N SER A 580 19.11 -43.42 -20.04
CA SER A 580 19.81 -43.87 -18.83
C SER A 580 19.01 -44.95 -18.07
N ALA A 581 17.68 -44.91 -18.12
CA ALA A 581 16.81 -45.95 -17.57
C ALA A 581 16.72 -47.22 -18.44
N ASN A 582 17.06 -47.13 -19.73
CA ASN A 582 17.12 -48.27 -20.67
C ASN A 582 18.49 -48.96 -20.73
N ASN A 583 19.52 -48.41 -20.09
CA ASN A 583 20.74 -49.18 -19.83
C ASN A 583 20.46 -50.14 -18.69
N SER A 584 20.38 -51.42 -19.06
CA SER A 584 20.12 -52.55 -18.19
C SER A 584 20.92 -52.41 -16.89
N PHE A 585 20.21 -52.30 -15.77
CA PHE A 585 20.79 -52.59 -14.47
C PHE A 585 21.39 -54.01 -14.54
N VAL A 586 22.71 -54.09 -14.66
CA VAL A 586 23.44 -55.31 -14.30
C VAL A 586 23.13 -55.52 -12.83
N LYS A 587 22.22 -56.45 -12.58
CA LYS A 587 21.83 -56.90 -11.25
C LYS A 587 23.12 -57.14 -10.44
N PRO A 588 23.33 -56.47 -9.28
CA PRO A 588 24.47 -56.80 -8.45
C PRO A 588 24.36 -58.28 -8.08
N VAL A 589 25.33 -59.08 -8.51
CA VAL A 589 25.46 -60.46 -8.07
C VAL A 589 25.79 -60.41 -6.58
N LEU A 590 24.78 -60.58 -5.74
CA LEU A 590 24.98 -60.84 -4.31
C LEU A 590 25.69 -62.19 -4.18
N PRO A 591 26.76 -62.31 -3.38
CA PRO A 591 27.36 -63.61 -3.10
C PRO A 591 26.34 -64.50 -2.39
N SER A 592 26.19 -65.75 -2.88
CA SER A 592 25.25 -66.73 -2.35
C SER A 592 25.60 -67.10 -0.91
N ILE A 593 24.73 -66.78 0.04
CA ILE A 593 24.76 -67.36 1.38
C ILE A 593 24.10 -68.74 1.29
N ILE A 594 24.91 -69.79 1.44
CA ILE A 594 24.44 -71.17 1.57
C ILE A 594 24.00 -71.36 3.03
N SER A 595 22.70 -71.46 3.27
CA SER A 595 22.15 -71.96 4.54
C SER A 595 22.01 -73.48 4.43
N VAL A 596 22.77 -74.22 5.24
CA VAL A 596 22.64 -75.68 5.35
C VAL A 596 21.82 -75.97 6.60
N ASP A 597 20.55 -76.31 6.42
CA ASP A 597 19.78 -76.97 7.49
C ASP A 597 20.07 -78.47 7.44
N VAL A 598 20.75 -78.96 8.47
CA VAL A 598 20.97 -80.38 8.69
C VAL A 598 19.73 -80.96 9.35
N ILE A 599 18.99 -81.78 8.61
CA ILE A 599 17.99 -82.69 9.18
C ILE A 599 18.49 -84.11 8.93
N SER A 600 19.02 -84.75 9.98
CA SER A 600 19.25 -86.19 10.02
C SER A 600 18.97 -86.76 11.42
N ILE A 601 17.80 -87.39 11.50
CA ILE A 601 17.39 -88.67 12.10
C ILE A 601 18.32 -89.37 13.13
N GLY A 602 17.81 -89.48 14.37
CA GLY A 602 17.59 -90.77 15.07
C GLY A 602 18.78 -91.44 15.80
N ASN A 603 18.87 -91.22 17.12
CA ASN A 603 18.46 -92.18 18.17
C ASN A 603 18.55 -91.53 19.56
#